data_AF-A0A8X6JBG7-F1
#
_entry.id   AF-A0A8X6JBG7-F1
#
_cell.length_a   1.000
_cell.length_b   1.000
_cell.length_c   1.000
_cell.angle_alpha   90.00
_cell.angle_beta   90.00
_cell.angle_gamma   90.00
#
_symmetry.space_group_name_H-M   'P 1'
#
loop_
_entity.id
_entity.type
_entity.pdbx_description
1 polymer ?
#
loop_
_entity_poly.entity_id
_entity_poly.type
_entity_poly.pdbx_seq_one_letter_code
_entity_poly.pdbx_strand_id
1 'polypeptide(L)'
;MGSQTDGIPPTFAKKPSIRQEDEGRRLLFECRILADPKPTVYWYHDNDPVKESSRCKMKCPSQLLTGKPEAWQETLRVEILPIF
;
A
#
# COMPACT_ATOMS: atom_id res chain seq x y z
N MET A 1 10.54 -34.36 -4.78
CA MET A 1 9.46 -33.64 -5.50
C MET A 1 9.14 -32.41 -4.66
N GLY A 2 9.47 -31.20 -5.14
CA GLY A 2 9.29 -29.98 -4.36
C GLY A 2 7.81 -29.57 -4.33
N SER A 3 7.28 -29.24 -3.17
CA SER A 3 5.91 -28.71 -3.05
C SER A 3 5.87 -27.33 -3.72
N GLN A 4 5.14 -27.23 -4.82
CA GLN A 4 4.81 -25.98 -5.47
C GLN A 4 3.91 -25.19 -4.50
N THR A 5 4.43 -24.14 -3.89
CA THR A 5 3.61 -23.20 -3.12
C THR A 5 2.86 -22.34 -4.13
N ASP A 6 1.60 -22.65 -4.39
CA ASP A 6 0.71 -21.85 -5.23
C ASP A 6 0.33 -20.54 -4.50
N GLY A 7 1.31 -19.66 -4.31
CA GLY A 7 1.10 -18.33 -3.75
C GLY A 7 0.29 -17.43 -4.70
N ILE A 8 -0.34 -16.40 -4.16
CA ILE A 8 -1.09 -15.40 -4.93
C ILE A 8 -0.13 -14.26 -5.30
N PRO A 9 0.13 -13.98 -6.59
CA PRO A 9 0.98 -12.87 -6.97
C PRO A 9 0.35 -11.52 -6.58
N PRO A 10 1.15 -10.51 -6.18
CA PRO A 10 0.66 -9.20 -5.82
C PRO A 10 -0.23 -8.59 -6.91
N THR A 11 -1.50 -8.40 -6.59
CA THR A 11 -2.51 -7.90 -7.53
C THR A 11 -3.30 -6.77 -6.89
N PHE A 12 -3.59 -5.71 -7.65
CA PHE A 12 -4.44 -4.62 -7.17
C PHE A 12 -5.90 -5.05 -7.06
N ALA A 13 -6.33 -5.42 -5.85
CA ALA A 13 -7.73 -5.59 -5.50
C ALA A 13 -8.52 -4.28 -5.59
N LYS A 14 -7.84 -3.14 -5.33
CA LYS A 14 -8.34 -1.79 -5.64
C LYS A 14 -7.24 -1.02 -6.36
N LYS A 15 -7.56 -0.50 -7.55
CA LYS A 15 -6.64 0.32 -8.35
C LYS A 15 -6.14 1.52 -7.52
N PRO A 16 -4.89 1.97 -7.74
CA PRO A 16 -4.38 3.18 -7.12
C PRO A 16 -5.31 4.37 -7.39
N SER A 17 -5.53 5.17 -6.36
CA SER A 17 -6.35 6.37 -6.42
C SER A 17 -5.68 7.49 -5.62
N ILE A 18 -5.87 8.72 -6.09
CA ILE A 18 -5.36 9.94 -5.47
C ILE A 18 -6.56 10.74 -4.98
N ARG A 19 -6.51 11.23 -3.75
CA ARG A 19 -7.51 12.13 -3.17
C ARG A 19 -6.83 13.33 -2.53
N GLN A 20 -7.48 14.48 -2.63
CA GLN A 20 -7.12 15.66 -1.86
C GLN A 20 -8.05 15.76 -0.65
N GLU A 21 -7.48 15.99 0.52
CA GLU A 21 -8.19 16.22 1.79
C GLU A 21 -7.73 17.57 2.38
N ASP A 22 -8.36 17.99 3.46
CA ASP A 22 -8.02 19.22 4.20
C ASP A 22 -7.97 20.48 3.31
N GLU A 23 -8.97 20.64 2.44
CA GLU A 23 -9.06 21.75 1.48
C GLU A 23 -7.86 21.82 0.52
N GLY A 24 -7.33 20.66 0.13
CA GLY A 24 -6.17 20.56 -0.77
C GLY A 24 -4.82 20.61 -0.07
N ARG A 25 -4.80 20.70 1.27
CA ARG A 25 -3.56 20.70 2.05
C ARG A 25 -2.97 19.31 2.21
N ARG A 26 -3.74 18.25 1.98
CA ARG A 26 -3.29 16.87 2.16
C ARG A 26 -3.55 16.05 0.90
N LEU A 27 -2.52 15.37 0.41
CA LEU A 27 -2.65 14.41 -0.70
C LEU A 27 -2.57 12.99 -0.15
N LEU A 28 -3.57 12.17 -0.49
CA LEU A 28 -3.64 10.77 -0.11
C LEU A 28 -3.63 9.88 -1.36
N PHE A 29 -2.59 9.05 -1.46
CA PHE A 29 -2.49 7.96 -2.42
C PHE A 29 -2.90 6.66 -1.73
N GLU A 30 -3.87 5.94 -2.30
CA GLU A 30 -4.37 4.68 -1.73
C GLU A 30 -4.51 3.61 -2.81
N CYS A 31 -4.05 2.40 -2.51
CA CYS A 31 -4.37 1.19 -3.27
C CYS A 31 -4.63 0.01 -2.31
N ARG A 32 -5.22 -1.08 -2.83
CA ARG A 32 -5.34 -2.33 -2.07
C ARG A 32 -4.67 -3.45 -2.84
N ILE A 33 -3.79 -4.20 -2.19
CA ILE A 33 -3.08 -5.34 -2.77
C ILE A 33 -3.58 -6.62 -2.14
N LEU A 34 -3.81 -7.62 -2.99
CA LEU A 34 -3.96 -9.02 -2.61
C LEU A 34 -2.65 -9.74 -2.94
N ALA A 35 -2.10 -10.49 -1.98
CA ALA A 35 -0.89 -11.27 -2.18
C ALA A 35 -0.81 -12.41 -1.17
N ASP A 36 -0.14 -13.50 -1.54
CA ASP A 36 0.28 -14.55 -0.63
C ASP A 36 1.60 -15.15 -1.12
N PRO A 37 2.71 -15.08 -0.36
CA PRO A 37 2.84 -14.53 0.99
C PRO A 37 2.74 -13.00 1.05
N LYS A 38 2.77 -12.45 2.28
CA LYS A 38 2.78 -10.99 2.52
C LYS A 38 3.87 -10.29 1.67
N PRO A 39 3.52 -9.26 0.89
CA PRO A 39 4.45 -8.61 -0.01
C PRO A 39 5.33 -7.60 0.73
N THR A 40 6.51 -7.31 0.18
CA THR A 40 7.27 -6.11 0.54
C THR A 40 6.89 -4.98 -0.41
N VAL A 41 6.66 -3.78 0.14
CA VAL A 41 6.15 -2.64 -0.62
C VAL A 41 7.20 -1.53 -0.65
N TYR A 42 7.46 -1.01 -1.84
CA TYR A 42 8.33 0.14 -2.07
C TYR A 42 7.57 1.20 -2.85
N TRP A 43 7.79 2.47 -2.54
CA TRP A 43 7.21 3.58 -3.27
C TRP A 43 8.30 4.40 -3.92
N TYR A 44 8.00 4.87 -5.13
CA TYR A 44 8.90 5.68 -5.95
C TYR A 44 8.15 6.90 -6.48
N HIS A 45 8.86 8.00 -6.62
CA HIS A 45 8.44 9.20 -7.34
C HIS A 45 9.53 9.53 -8.35
N ASP A 46 9.21 9.56 -9.65
CA ASP A 46 10.18 9.79 -10.73
C ASP A 46 11.44 8.91 -10.67
N ASN A 47 11.26 7.63 -10.30
CA ASN A 47 12.32 6.63 -10.06
C ASN A 47 13.16 6.82 -8.79
N ASP A 48 12.90 7.86 -8.00
CA ASP A 48 13.54 8.04 -6.70
C ASP A 48 12.71 7.39 -5.58
N PRO A 49 13.33 6.63 -4.65
CA PRO A 49 12.62 6.01 -3.56
C PRO A 49 12.05 7.08 -2.63
N VAL A 50 10.75 7.00 -2.39
CA VAL A 50 10.07 7.88 -1.44
C VAL A 50 10.49 7.49 -0.03
N LYS A 51 11.04 8.45 0.71
CA LYS A 51 11.45 8.28 2.11
C LYS A 51 10.42 8.91 3.03
N GLU A 52 10.20 8.28 4.18
CA GLU A 52 9.43 8.90 5.24
C GLU A 52 10.09 10.20 5.71
N SER A 53 9.28 11.22 5.94
CA SER A 53 9.72 12.52 6.41
C SER A 53 8.64 13.18 7.26
N SER A 54 8.83 14.42 7.68
CA SER A 54 7.76 15.22 8.30
C SER A 54 6.56 15.37 7.37
N ARG A 55 6.81 15.47 6.05
CA ARG A 55 5.76 15.66 5.04
C ARG A 55 5.22 14.39 4.44
N CYS A 56 6.03 13.33 4.33
CA CYS A 56 5.62 12.08 3.69
C CYS A 56 5.47 10.98 4.73
N LYS A 57 4.25 10.43 4.88
CA LYS A 57 3.94 9.33 5.79
C LYS A 57 3.44 8.13 5.00
N MET A 58 4.01 6.96 5.26
CA MET A 58 3.65 5.73 4.58
C MET A 58 2.97 4.82 5.59
N LYS A 59 1.81 4.27 5.26
CA LYS A 59 1.05 3.40 6.14
C LYS A 59 0.64 2.14 5.39
N CYS A 60 0.97 1.01 5.96
CA CYS A 60 0.45 -0.30 5.61
C CYS A 60 -0.30 -0.84 6.84
N PRO A 61 -1.54 -0.40 7.10
CA PRO A 61 -2.35 -0.99 8.16
C PRO A 61 -2.48 -2.50 7.91
N SER A 62 -1.88 -3.29 8.80
CA SER A 62 -2.08 -4.74 8.86
C SER A 62 -3.50 -4.99 9.35
N GLN A 63 -4.48 -4.98 8.46
CA GLN A 63 -5.82 -5.41 8.82
C GLN A 63 -5.87 -6.92 8.62
N LEU A 64 -5.78 -7.66 9.73
CA LEU A 64 -6.13 -9.08 9.75
C LEU A 64 -7.56 -9.16 9.20
N LEU A 65 -7.73 -9.70 7.98
CA LEU A 65 -9.05 -10.02 7.47
C LEU A 65 -9.57 -11.19 8.29
N THR A 66 -10.38 -10.90 9.28
CA THR A 66 -11.14 -11.89 10.03
C THR A 66 -12.03 -12.66 9.05
N GLY A 67 -11.56 -13.83 8.59
CA GLY A 67 -12.40 -14.79 7.84
C GLY A 67 -11.85 -15.37 6.53
N LYS A 68 -10.61 -15.09 6.08
CA LYS A 68 -9.98 -15.83 4.97
C LYS A 68 -8.55 -16.26 5.33
N PRO A 69 -8.29 -17.56 5.58
CA PRO A 69 -6.97 -18.03 5.99
C PRO A 69 -5.89 -18.00 4.88
N GLU A 70 -6.25 -17.81 3.61
CA GLU A 70 -5.36 -18.05 2.45
C GLU A 70 -5.00 -16.83 1.58
N ALA A 71 -5.48 -15.62 1.89
CA ALA A 71 -5.18 -14.46 1.04
C ALA A 71 -5.01 -13.16 1.86
N TRP A 72 -3.79 -12.64 1.88
CA TRP A 72 -3.50 -11.37 2.55
C TRP A 72 -3.98 -10.20 1.69
N GLN A 73 -4.86 -9.37 2.25
CA GLN A 73 -5.25 -8.10 1.64
C GLN A 73 -4.77 -6.94 2.50
N GLU A 74 -3.94 -6.06 1.95
CA GLU A 74 -3.46 -4.86 2.64
C GLU A 74 -3.90 -3.60 1.90
N THR A 75 -4.26 -2.57 2.67
CA THR A 75 -4.47 -1.22 2.13
C THR A 75 -3.16 -0.45 2.29
N LEU A 76 -2.57 -0.03 1.18
CA LEU A 76 -1.34 0.75 1.18
C LEU A 76 -1.70 2.22 1.02
N ARG A 77 -1.12 3.08 1.86
CA ARG A 77 -1.38 4.51 1.88
C ARG A 77 -0.08 5.31 1.92
N VAL A 78 0.01 6.32 1.08
CA VAL A 78 1.01 7.39 1.19
C VAL A 78 0.28 8.71 1.34
N GLU A 79 0.67 9.44 2.37
CA GLU A 79 0.13 10.73 2.75
C GLU A 79 1.22 11.78 2.59
N ILE A 80 0.90 12.87 1.90
CA ILE A 80 1.79 14.02 1.70
C ILE A 80 1.13 15.25 2.31
N LEU A 81 1.82 15.86 3.27
CA LEU A 81 1.47 17.09 3.97
C LEU A 81 2.15 18.30 3.30
N PRO A 82 1.59 19.51 3.49
CA PRO A 82 2.11 20.72 2.85
C PRO A 82 3.38 21.21 3.56
N ILE A 83 4.04 22.22 2.98
CA ILE A 83 5.35 22.73 3.45
C ILE A 83 5.21 23.88 4.47
N PHE A 84 3.99 24.39 4.72
CA PHE A 84 3.77 25.64 5.46
C PHE A 84 4.39 25.66 6.87
#